data_AF-A0A7V6HAT7-F1
#
_entry.id   AF-A0A7V6HAT7-F1
#
_cell.length_a   1.000
_cell.length_b   1.000
_cell.length_c   1.000
_cell.angle_alpha   90.00
_cell.angle_beta   90.00
_cell.angle_gamma   90.00
#
_symmetry.space_group_name_H-M   'P 1'
#
loop_
_entity.id
_entity.type
_entity.pdbx_description
1 polymer ?
#
loop_
_entity_poly.entity_id
_entity_poly.type
_entity_poly.pdbx_seq_one_letter_code
_entity_poly.pdbx_strand_id
1 'polypeptide(L)' 'MPSDEYYKIHDCIVRNGDYRLHTFVLDETITETLEALQAIAPDAPIETVERFCNEAFHNYLTGADFQ' A
#
# COMPACT_ATOMS: atom_id res chain seq x y z
N MET A 1 -9.98 25.13 8.04
CA MET A 1 -9.31 23.97 7.42
C MET A 1 -10.43 23.05 6.98
N PRO A 2 -10.54 22.68 5.69
CA PRO A 2 -11.38 21.53 5.38
C PRO A 2 -10.85 20.38 6.24
N SER A 3 -11.75 19.63 6.88
CA SER A 3 -11.37 18.35 7.46
C SER A 3 -11.09 17.43 6.29
N ASP A 4 -9.86 17.46 5.77
CA ASP A 4 -9.48 16.55 4.69
C ASP A 4 -9.77 15.13 5.19
N GLU A 5 -10.69 14.43 4.51
CA GLU A 5 -10.95 13.04 4.81
C GLU A 5 -9.67 12.26 4.50
N TYR A 6 -9.11 11.62 5.52
CA TYR A 6 -7.96 10.76 5.39
C TYR A 6 -8.43 9.32 5.27
N TYR A 7 -7.91 8.61 4.27
CA TYR A 7 -8.23 7.21 4.02
C TYR A 7 -7.08 6.33 4.52
N LYS A 8 -7.44 5.31 5.29
CA LYS A 8 -6.49 4.30 5.78
C LYS A 8 -6.01 3.44 4.62
N ILE A 9 -4.70 3.24 4.54
CA ILE A 9 -4.02 2.35 3.58
C ILE A 9 -2.90 1.59 4.30
N HIS A 10 -2.29 0.62 3.62
CA HIS A 10 -1.11 -0.08 4.09
C HIS A 10 0.07 0.13 3.14
N ASP A 11 1.26 0.24 3.72
CA ASP A 11 2.54 0.23 3.04
C ASP A 11 3.19 -1.14 3.26
N CYS A 12 3.20 -1.98 2.23
CA CYS A 12 3.87 -3.27 2.20
C CYS A 12 5.31 -3.07 1.69
N ILE A 13 6.27 -3.08 2.62
CA ILE A 13 7.66 -2.76 2.39
C ILE A 13 8.46 -4.06 2.18
N VAL A 14 8.78 -4.35 0.93
CA VAL A 14 9.68 -5.46 0.59
C VAL A 14 11.13 -4.99 0.71
N ARG A 15 11.96 -5.70 1.46
CA ARG A 15 13.37 -5.32 1.69
C ARG A 15 14.34 -6.27 1.01
N ASN A 16 15.39 -5.72 0.41
CA ASN A 16 16.53 -6.48 -0.10
C ASN A 16 17.84 -5.73 0.22
N GLY A 17 18.46 -6.09 1.35
CA GLY A 17 19.58 -5.33 1.91
C GLY A 17 19.16 -3.89 2.25
N ASP A 18 19.84 -2.92 1.65
CA ASP A 18 19.55 -1.49 1.82
C ASP A 18 18.38 -0.99 0.96
N TYR A 19 17.95 -1.77 -0.04
CA TYR A 19 16.87 -1.40 -0.94
C TYR A 19 15.50 -1.74 -0.36
N ARG A 20 14.53 -0.88 -0.67
CA ARG A 20 13.14 -1.02 -0.21
C ARG A 20 12.19 -0.71 -1.37
N LEU A 21 11.20 -1.57 -1.55
CA LEU A 21 10.07 -1.35 -2.44
C LEU A 21 8.83 -1.13 -1.58
N HIS A 22 8.18 0.01 -1.78
CA HIS A 22 6.96 0.40 -1.08
C HIS A 22 5.76 0.13 -1.97
N THR A 23 4.93 -0.83 -1.58
CA THR A 23 3.67 -1.14 -2.26
C THR A 23 2.51 -0.64 -1.41
N PHE A 24 1.88 0.45 -1.83
CA PHE A 24 0.72 1.01 -1.15
C PHE A 24 -0.56 0.30 -1.59
N VAL A 25 -1.37 -0.13 -0.64
CA VAL A 25 -2.61 -0.86 -0.90
C VAL A 25 -3.74 -0.43 0.03
N LEU A 26 -4.97 -0.68 -0.41
CA LEU A 26 -6.16 -0.49 0.42
C LEU A 26 -6.22 -1.56 1.52
N ASP A 27 -6.91 -1.24 2.62
CA ASP A 27 -7.14 -2.19 3.73
C ASP A 27 -7.82 -3.48 3.25
N GLU A 28 -8.69 -3.37 2.26
CA GLU A 28 -9.48 -4.46 1.68
C GLU A 28 -8.62 -5.49 0.91
N THR A 29 -7.51 -5.05 0.30
CA THR A 29 -6.71 -5.87 -0.62
C THR A 29 -5.34 -6.27 -0.06
N ILE A 30 -5.08 -5.97 1.21
CA ILE A 30 -3.80 -6.23 1.87
C ILE A 30 -3.42 -7.71 1.84
N THR A 31 -4.33 -8.61 2.20
CA THR A 31 -4.05 -10.06 2.30
C THR A 31 -3.65 -10.63 0.95
N GLU A 32 -4.44 -10.36 -0.09
CA GLU A 32 -4.17 -10.82 -1.45
C GLU A 32 -2.84 -10.25 -1.98
N THR A 33 -2.54 -9.00 -1.65
CA THR A 33 -1.26 -8.38 -2.05
C THR A 33 -0.07 -9.04 -1.34
N LEU A 34 -0.17 -9.31 -0.04
CA LEU A 34 0.91 -9.97 0.70
C LEU A 34 1.18 -11.38 0.16
N GLU A 35 0.13 -12.14 -0.16
CA GLU A 35 0.27 -13.46 -0.81
C GLU A 35 0.97 -13.36 -2.17
N ALA A 36 0.58 -12.38 -3.00
CA ALA A 36 1.20 -12.15 -4.30
C ALA A 36 2.68 -11.73 -4.19
N LEU A 37 3.00 -10.81 -3.27
CA LEU A 37 4.39 -10.37 -3.01
C LEU A 37 5.25 -11.54 -2.50
N GLN A 38 4.71 -12.36 -1.59
CA GLN A 38 5.38 -13.54 -1.05
C GLN A 38 5.61 -14.60 -2.14
N ALA A 39 4.69 -14.76 -3.10
CA ALA A 39 4.87 -15.68 -4.22
C ALA A 39 5.97 -15.22 -5.19
N ILE A 40 6.13 -13.91 -5.40
CA ILE A 40 7.16 -13.32 -6.27
C ILE A 40 8.53 -13.37 -5.60
N ALA A 41 8.60 -13.08 -4.30
CA ALA A 41 9.83 -12.96 -3.53
C ALA A 41 9.75 -13.77 -2.23
N PRO A 42 9.81 -15.12 -2.30
CA PRO A 42 9.54 -15.99 -1.16
C PRO A 42 10.54 -15.85 0.00
N ASP A 43 11.75 -15.40 -0.29
CA ASP A 43 12.79 -15.22 0.73
C ASP A 43 12.95 -13.75 1.17
N ALA A 44 12.19 -12.82 0.58
CA ALA A 44 12.30 -11.41 0.91
C ALA A 44 11.44 -11.07 2.12
N PRO A 45 11.99 -10.40 3.16
CA PRO A 45 11.20 -9.93 4.27
C PRO A 45 10.25 -8.81 3.82
N ILE A 46 8.99 -8.93 4.22
CA ILE A 46 7.93 -7.95 3.98
C ILE A 46 7.49 -7.38 5.32
N GLU A 47 7.53 -6.06 5.46
CA GLU A 47 7.01 -5.32 6.62
C GLU A 47 5.74 -4.58 6.21
N THR A 48 4.70 -4.64 7.03
CA THR A 48 3.43 -3.94 6.78
C THR A 48 3.26 -2.79 7.76
N VAL A 49 2.98 -1.59 7.25
CA VAL A 49 2.76 -0.41 8.10
C VAL A 49 1.47 0.30 7.73
N GLU A 50 0.63 0.57 8.73
CA GLU A 50 -0.56 1.39 8.56
C GLU A 50 -0.19 2.85 8.24
N ARG A 51 -0.88 3.43 7.26
CA ARG A 51 -0.71 4.80 6.78
C ARG A 51 -2.07 5.43 6.50
N PHE A 52 -2.07 6.74 6.33
CA PHE A 52 -3.24 7.52 5.95
C PHE A 52 -2.87 8.40 4.76
N CYS A 53 -3.76 8.49 3.78
CA CYS A 53 -3.58 9.29 2.57
C CYS A 53 -4.76 10.22 2.33
N ASN A 54 -4.56 11.23 1.48
CA ASN A 54 -5.64 12.13 1.08
C ASN A 54 -6.53 11.48 0.01
N GLU A 55 -7.67 12.12 -0.27
CA GLU A 55 -8.63 11.66 -1.27
C GLU A 55 -8.01 11.45 -2.66
N ALA A 56 -7.13 12.34 -3.11
CA ALA A 56 -6.49 12.21 -4.42
C ALA A 56 -5.66 10.92 -4.55
N PHE A 57 -4.85 10.60 -3.55
CA PHE A 57 -4.05 9.37 -3.56
C PHE A 57 -4.92 8.12 -3.39
N HIS A 58 -5.97 8.22 -2.57
CA HIS A 58 -6.95 7.14 -2.44
C HIS A 58 -7.64 6.84 -3.77
N ASN A 59 -8.06 7.88 -4.52
CA ASN A 59 -8.67 7.73 -5.84
C ASN A 59 -7.71 7.16 -6.88
N TYR A 60 -6.42 7.46 -6.79
CA TYR A 60 -5.39 6.79 -7.59
C TYR A 60 -5.33 5.28 -7.31
N LEU A 61 -5.33 4.88 -6.03
CA LEU A 61 -5.28 3.47 -5.65
C LEU A 61 -6.54 2.70 -6.05
N THR A 62 -7.70 3.34 -6.03
CA THR A 62 -8.98 2.73 -6.45
C THR A 62 -9.18 2.76 -7.98
N GLY A 63 -8.36 3.50 -8.72
CA GLY A 63 -8.54 3.75 -10.15
C GLY A 63 -9.69 4.73 -10.46
N ALA A 64 -10.19 5.46 -9.47
CA ALA A 64 -11.22 6.48 -9.62
C ALA A 64 -10.67 7.85 -10.10
N ASP A 65 -9.34 8.00 -10.23
CA ASP A 65 -8.64 9.22 -10.67
C ASP A 65 -8.90 9.60 -12.15
N PHE A 66 -9.69 8.83 -12.90
CA PHE A 66 -10.00 9.10 -14.32
C PHE A 66 -11.25 9.97 -14.56
N GLN A 67 -11.77 10.71 -13.58
CA GLN A 67 -12.94 11.59 -13.75
C GLN A 67 -12.62 13.09 -13.66
#